data_AF-A0A9W9A0M2-F1
#
_entry.id   AF-A0A9W9A0M2-F1
#
_cell.length_a   1.000
_cell.length_b   1.000
_cell.length_c   1.000
_cell.angle_alpha   90.00
_cell.angle_beta   90.00
_cell.angle_gamma   90.00
#
_symmetry.space_group_name_H-M   'P 1'
#
loop_
_entity.id
_entity.type
_entity.pdbx_description
1 polymer ?
#
loop_
_entity_poly.entity_id
_entity_poly.type
_entity_poly.pdbx_seq_one_letter_code
_entity_poly.pdbx_strand_id
1 'polypeptide(L)'
;MSSTGQHYVVYMPYDPTADAYPVYVQENAFVRDLEAAIRSDFAFKHEVEGHHLLLFKLRENAKAARMRPASFLSEYFPDGPAPQKDRKIDVIAVTGTMFAELHPSLPSELTPLHSLHDVSSFTKSTVPAKRPRTYDRESLAESDYLCSLWREWWDIPLSAEFTGTRTDGRPFDSYSETDGPLKVEDGDVLPGLPFMEHYGPERKLLYVRAEYLRMYEYINYCIGLRRDGITASSPAVIITGQPGVGKTVGSSYFLRRRLGEKKPTMLLQGGIYHLFHDMGVDRVAKGSSVFTNKFEGFSEPPWCLIDSADAPDGIPRSVVGIGLSGVNPIYISSPNNSRWSKLHQSRTKYVAIMNPWTEKELVVA
;
A
#
# COMPACT_ATOMS: atom_id res chain seq x y z
N MET A 1 51.98 13.72 -6.11
CA MET A 1 50.60 14.13 -6.46
C MET A 1 49.73 13.80 -5.26
N SER A 2 49.16 14.80 -4.58
CA SER A 2 48.21 14.57 -3.48
C SER A 2 46.91 14.06 -4.09
N SER A 3 46.51 12.82 -3.79
CA SER A 3 45.20 12.32 -4.18
C SER A 3 44.14 13.14 -3.44
N THR A 4 43.35 13.91 -4.17
CA THR A 4 42.16 14.57 -3.63
C THR A 4 41.17 13.46 -3.26
N GLY A 5 40.91 13.27 -1.97
CA GLY A 5 39.83 12.40 -1.53
C GLY A 5 38.72 13.21 -0.92
N GLN A 6 37.58 12.57 -0.82
CA GLN A 6 36.33 13.15 -0.35
C GLN A 6 36.02 12.61 1.05
N HIS A 7 35.48 13.50 1.89
CA HIS A 7 35.04 13.16 3.24
C HIS A 7 33.52 13.06 3.26
N TYR A 8 33.01 11.89 3.62
CA TYR A 8 31.58 11.66 3.80
C TYR A 8 31.28 11.60 5.30
N VAL A 9 30.27 12.33 5.75
CA VAL A 9 29.76 12.19 7.11
C VAL A 9 28.76 11.04 7.14
N VAL A 10 29.13 9.93 7.77
CA VAL A 10 28.33 8.70 7.89
C VAL A 10 27.70 8.62 9.27
N TYR A 11 26.39 8.42 9.29
CA TYR A 11 25.62 8.19 10.52
C TYR A 11 25.03 6.78 10.52
N MET A 12 25.20 6.05 11.62
CA MET A 12 24.58 4.74 11.83
C MET A 12 23.56 4.84 12.98
N PRO A 13 22.25 4.66 12.72
CA PRO A 13 21.20 4.95 13.70
C PRO A 13 20.99 3.82 14.75
N TYR A 14 22.03 3.08 15.15
CA TYR A 14 21.89 1.95 16.08
C TYR A 14 21.61 2.41 17.52
N ASP A 15 22.03 3.63 17.85
CA ASP A 15 21.78 4.28 19.12
C ASP A 15 21.35 5.74 18.85
N PRO A 16 20.27 6.26 19.48
CA PRO A 16 19.92 7.68 19.40
C PRO A 16 21.02 8.64 19.88
N THR A 17 22.04 8.12 20.59
CA THR A 17 23.25 8.85 21.03
C THR A 17 24.45 8.68 20.10
N ALA A 18 24.33 7.89 19.02
CA ALA A 18 25.42 7.67 18.09
C ALA A 18 25.86 8.99 17.44
N ASP A 19 27.16 9.20 17.34
CA ASP A 19 27.73 10.33 16.63
C ASP A 19 27.90 10.01 15.14
N ALA A 20 27.86 11.04 14.30
CA ALA A 20 28.22 10.90 12.90
C ALA A 20 29.74 10.95 12.73
N TYR A 21 30.31 10.01 11.97
CA TYR A 21 31.76 9.90 11.77
C TYR A 21 32.17 10.20 10.33
N PRO A 22 33.30 10.91 10.13
CA PRO A 22 33.83 11.16 8.80
C PRO A 22 34.51 9.90 8.25
N VAL A 23 34.11 9.48 7.05
CA VAL A 23 34.74 8.38 6.30
C VAL A 23 35.37 8.94 5.03
N TYR A 24 36.62 8.55 4.77
CA TYR A 24 37.40 9.04 3.63
C TYR A 24 37.43 8.02 2.49
N VAL A 25 37.16 8.48 1.27
CA VAL A 25 37.29 7.70 0.04
C VAL A 25 37.88 8.56 -1.08
N GLN A 26 38.34 7.92 -2.15
CA GLN A 26 38.88 8.62 -3.33
C GLN A 26 37.76 9.38 -4.08
N GLU A 27 38.08 10.47 -4.76
CA GLU A 27 37.12 11.35 -5.46
C GLU A 27 36.24 10.63 -6.50
N ASN A 28 36.76 9.57 -7.12
CA ASN A 28 36.05 8.74 -8.11
C ASN A 28 35.64 7.37 -7.55
N ALA A 29 35.47 7.27 -6.25
CA ALA A 29 35.06 6.05 -5.58
C ALA A 29 33.63 5.63 -5.98
N PHE A 30 33.44 4.31 -6.05
CA PHE A 30 32.13 3.69 -6.13
C PHE A 30 31.49 3.60 -4.75
N VAL A 31 30.18 3.38 -4.70
CA VAL A 31 29.46 3.12 -3.45
C VAL A 31 30.06 1.95 -2.67
N ARG A 32 30.50 0.88 -3.34
CA ARG A 32 31.20 -0.25 -2.69
C ARG A 32 32.52 0.14 -2.00
N ASP A 33 33.21 1.16 -2.49
CA ASP A 33 34.48 1.60 -1.90
C ASP A 33 34.20 2.36 -0.59
N LEU A 34 33.08 3.10 -0.53
CA LEU A 34 32.56 3.69 0.71
C LEU A 34 32.09 2.61 1.70
N GLU A 35 31.41 1.56 1.24
CA GLU A 35 31.07 0.41 2.09
C GLU A 35 32.31 -0.26 2.68
N ALA A 36 33.35 -0.49 1.86
CA ALA A 36 34.61 -1.07 2.31
C ALA A 36 35.33 -0.16 3.33
N ALA A 37 35.29 1.15 3.12
CA ALA A 37 35.84 2.12 4.05
C ALA A 37 35.10 2.11 5.40
N ILE A 38 33.76 2.11 5.40
CA ILE A 38 32.94 2.00 6.62
C ILE A 38 33.27 0.71 7.37
N ARG A 39 33.39 -0.43 6.68
CA ARG A 39 33.71 -1.74 7.31
C ARG A 39 35.12 -1.81 7.90
N SER A 40 36.05 -1.03 7.35
CA SER A 40 37.44 -1.01 7.81
C SER A 40 37.65 -0.03 8.97
N ASP A 41 36.70 0.87 9.19
CA ASP A 41 36.77 1.87 10.26
C ASP A 41 36.50 1.22 11.63
N PHE A 42 37.38 1.45 12.60
CA PHE A 42 37.27 0.88 13.94
C PHE A 42 35.98 1.29 14.66
N ALA A 43 35.44 2.48 14.38
CA ALA A 43 34.19 2.96 15.00
C ALA A 43 32.96 2.16 14.57
N PHE A 44 32.99 1.55 13.38
CA PHE A 44 31.85 0.82 12.82
C PHE A 44 32.09 -0.68 12.68
N LYS A 45 33.36 -1.13 12.67
CA LYS A 45 33.77 -2.48 12.33
C LYS A 45 32.92 -3.55 13.03
N HIS A 46 32.78 -3.45 14.36
CA HIS A 46 32.04 -4.42 15.15
C HIS A 46 30.54 -4.47 14.81
N GLU A 47 29.93 -3.32 14.49
CA GLU A 47 28.50 -3.20 14.19
C GLU A 47 28.14 -3.71 12.79
N VAL A 48 29.06 -3.55 11.83
CA VAL A 48 28.81 -3.94 10.43
C VAL A 48 29.40 -5.31 10.06
N GLU A 49 30.24 -5.90 10.91
CA GLU A 49 30.84 -7.21 10.67
C GLU A 49 29.76 -8.28 10.52
N GLY A 50 29.83 -9.08 9.46
CA GLY A 50 28.83 -10.10 9.13
C GLY A 50 27.49 -9.59 8.60
N HIS A 51 27.24 -8.27 8.59
CA HIS A 51 25.97 -7.70 8.16
C HIS A 51 26.03 -7.10 6.75
N HIS A 52 24.94 -7.18 5.99
CA HIS A 52 24.78 -6.44 4.74
C HIS A 52 24.51 -4.97 5.04
N LEU A 53 25.27 -4.05 4.43
CA LEU A 53 25.16 -2.61 4.65
C LEU A 53 24.25 -1.98 3.59
N LEU A 54 23.36 -1.09 4.02
CA LEU A 54 22.46 -0.32 3.17
C LEU A 54 22.82 1.16 3.33
N LEU A 55 23.24 1.80 2.24
CA LEU A 55 23.61 3.21 2.22
C LEU A 55 22.49 4.06 1.64
N PHE A 56 22.18 5.17 2.31
CA PHE A 56 21.17 6.13 1.89
C PHE A 56 21.77 7.53 1.86
N LYS A 57 21.48 8.30 0.80
CA LYS A 57 21.84 9.71 0.72
C LYS A 57 20.82 10.57 1.49
N LEU A 58 21.33 11.49 2.31
CA LEU A 58 20.53 12.54 2.94
C LEU A 58 20.87 13.92 2.37
N ARG A 59 19.83 14.67 1.96
CA ARG A 59 19.90 16.13 1.77
C ARG A 59 18.62 16.76 2.29
N GLU A 60 18.71 18.01 2.72
CA GLU A 60 17.71 18.78 3.50
C GLU A 60 16.27 18.79 2.96
N ASN A 61 15.99 18.33 1.74
CA ASN A 61 14.65 18.31 1.15
C ASN A 61 14.37 17.12 0.21
N ALA A 62 15.22 16.08 0.20
CA ALA A 62 15.05 14.93 -0.69
C ALA A 62 14.64 13.69 0.10
N LYS A 63 13.65 12.93 -0.42
CA LYS A 63 13.36 11.57 0.04
C LYS A 63 14.69 10.79 0.09
N ALA A 64 14.96 10.08 1.19
CA ALA A 64 16.15 9.25 1.32
C ALA A 64 16.22 8.30 0.12
N ALA A 65 17.31 8.37 -0.66
CA ALA A 65 17.51 7.54 -1.84
C ALA A 65 18.55 6.47 -1.52
N ARG A 66 18.17 5.20 -1.69
CA ARG A 66 19.10 4.07 -1.53
C ARG A 66 20.19 4.13 -2.60
N MET A 67 21.44 4.01 -2.16
CA MET A 67 22.62 4.01 -3.03
C MET A 67 22.87 2.59 -3.55
N ARG A 68 23.24 2.48 -4.83
CA ARG A 68 23.52 1.20 -5.49
C ARG A 68 25.03 0.93 -5.45
N PRO A 69 25.50 -0.27 -5.04
CA PRO A 69 26.93 -0.56 -4.88
C PRO A 69 27.80 -0.29 -6.13
N ALA A 70 27.22 -0.47 -7.33
CA ALA A 70 27.92 -0.30 -8.61
C ALA A 70 27.93 1.14 -9.17
N SER A 71 27.21 2.07 -8.55
CA SER A 71 27.16 3.47 -8.99
C SER A 71 28.35 4.26 -8.44
N PHE A 72 28.74 5.32 -9.15
CA PHE A 72 29.73 6.27 -8.64
C PHE A 72 29.13 7.14 -7.54
N LEU A 73 29.93 7.52 -6.54
CA LEU A 73 29.47 8.45 -5.51
C LEU A 73 29.12 9.83 -6.09
N SER A 74 29.78 10.26 -7.16
CA SER A 74 29.48 11.52 -7.86
C SER A 74 28.09 11.55 -8.51
N GLU A 75 27.48 10.40 -8.80
CA GLU A 75 26.07 10.34 -9.25
C GLU A 75 25.11 10.75 -8.12
N TYR A 76 25.49 10.43 -6.88
CA TYR A 76 24.73 10.80 -5.69
C TYR A 76 25.14 12.18 -5.18
N PHE A 77 26.39 12.59 -5.33
CA PHE A 77 26.94 13.84 -4.82
C PHE A 77 27.65 14.62 -5.94
N PRO A 78 26.89 15.19 -6.90
CA PRO A 78 27.48 15.86 -8.06
C PRO A 78 28.29 17.11 -7.67
N ASP A 79 27.94 17.74 -6.54
CA ASP A 79 28.66 18.88 -5.97
C ASP A 79 29.70 18.44 -4.91
N GLY A 80 29.94 17.14 -4.78
CA GLY A 80 30.66 16.54 -3.66
C GLY A 80 29.81 16.41 -2.38
N PRO A 81 30.38 15.76 -1.34
CA PRO A 81 29.77 15.72 -0.01
C PRO A 81 29.71 17.12 0.61
N ALA A 82 28.83 17.31 1.59
CA ALA A 82 28.72 18.57 2.30
C ALA A 82 30.07 18.94 2.95
N PRO A 83 30.53 20.20 2.83
CA PRO A 83 31.70 20.66 3.56
C PRO A 83 31.57 20.37 5.06
N GLN A 84 32.64 19.87 5.68
CA GLN A 84 32.66 19.50 7.11
C GLN A 84 32.17 20.64 8.03
N LYS A 85 32.45 21.89 7.65
CA LYS A 85 32.01 23.11 8.37
C LYS A 85 30.48 23.25 8.46
N ASP A 86 29.73 22.62 7.55
CA ASP A 86 28.27 22.72 7.48
C ASP A 86 27.58 21.71 8.43
N ARG A 87 28.34 20.78 9.03
CA ARG A 87 27.88 19.76 9.98
C ARG A 87 26.63 18.98 9.51
N LYS A 88 26.54 18.71 8.21
CA LYS A 88 25.43 17.92 7.62
C LYS A 88 25.83 16.45 7.52
N ILE A 89 24.86 15.56 7.69
CA ILE A 89 25.02 14.12 7.44
C ILE A 89 24.87 13.90 5.93
N ASP A 90 25.87 13.30 5.30
CA ASP A 90 25.84 12.98 3.87
C ASP A 90 25.18 11.63 3.62
N VAL A 91 25.50 10.65 4.46
CA VAL A 91 25.13 9.25 4.27
C VAL A 91 24.59 8.65 5.57
N ILE A 92 23.46 7.95 5.49
CA ILE A 92 23.04 7.00 6.52
C ILE A 92 23.47 5.60 6.10
N ALA A 93 24.09 4.88 7.02
CA ALA A 93 24.43 3.48 6.87
C ALA A 93 23.59 2.64 7.84
N VAL A 94 22.88 1.64 7.32
CA VAL A 94 21.98 0.78 8.10
C VAL A 94 22.33 -0.68 7.81
N THR A 95 22.38 -1.52 8.84
CA THR A 95 22.46 -2.98 8.61
C THR A 95 21.08 -3.54 8.28
N GLY A 96 21.02 -4.71 7.65
CA GLY A 96 19.74 -5.39 7.38
C GLY A 96 18.91 -5.65 8.64
N THR A 97 19.56 -5.94 9.78
CA THR A 97 18.91 -6.13 11.08
C THR A 97 18.36 -4.83 11.65
N MET A 98 19.13 -3.74 11.62
CA MET A 98 18.66 -2.41 12.03
C MET A 98 17.52 -1.90 11.14
N PHE A 99 17.57 -2.20 9.85
CA PHE A 99 16.48 -1.86 8.94
C PHE A 99 15.20 -2.62 9.31
N ALA A 100 15.31 -3.88 9.73
CA ALA A 100 14.19 -4.66 10.23
C ALA A 100 13.69 -4.16 11.60
N GLU A 101 14.54 -3.66 12.49
CA GLU A 101 14.14 -3.08 13.77
C GLU A 101 13.45 -1.71 13.62
N LEU A 102 13.94 -0.87 12.72
CA LEU A 102 13.30 0.39 12.34
C LEU A 102 11.99 0.16 11.57
N HIS A 103 11.81 -1.05 11.01
CA HIS A 103 10.64 -1.47 10.24
C HIS A 103 10.22 -2.90 10.61
N PRO A 104 9.63 -3.14 11.80
CA PRO A 104 9.39 -4.46 12.40
C PRO A 104 8.36 -5.35 11.68
N SER A 105 7.96 -5.00 10.45
CA SER A 105 6.99 -5.72 9.61
C SER A 105 7.63 -6.48 8.44
N LEU A 106 8.96 -6.59 8.39
CA LEU A 106 9.69 -7.42 7.42
C LEU A 106 10.12 -8.74 8.08
N PRO A 107 9.95 -9.91 7.42
CA PRO A 107 10.44 -11.17 7.97
C PRO A 107 11.97 -11.26 7.81
N SER A 108 12.65 -11.55 8.91
CA SER A 108 14.06 -11.95 8.92
C SER A 108 14.19 -13.42 8.54
N GLU A 109 14.54 -13.73 7.30
CA GLU A 109 14.96 -15.09 6.97
C GLU A 109 16.43 -15.31 7.37
N LEU A 110 16.63 -16.06 8.45
CA LEU A 110 17.31 -17.37 8.46
C LEU A 110 17.72 -17.73 9.91
N THR A 111 16.97 -18.65 10.53
CA THR A 111 17.51 -19.56 11.56
C THR A 111 16.69 -20.86 11.54
N PRO A 112 17.33 -22.04 11.73
CA PRO A 112 16.78 -23.32 11.32
C PRO A 112 15.73 -23.87 12.29
N LEU A 113 14.78 -24.59 11.70
CA LEU A 113 13.72 -25.36 12.33
C LEU A 113 14.18 -26.13 13.58
N HIS A 114 13.54 -25.86 14.72
CA HIS A 114 13.21 -26.91 15.68
C HIS A 114 11.74 -26.81 16.10
N SER A 115 11.05 -27.92 15.79
CA SER A 115 9.73 -28.39 16.23
C SER A 115 9.13 -27.70 17.45
N LEU A 116 7.86 -27.27 17.34
CA LEU A 116 6.91 -27.32 18.44
C LEU A 116 5.48 -27.54 17.92
N HIS A 117 4.77 -28.34 18.71
CA HIS A 117 3.50 -29.01 18.45
C HIS A 117 2.28 -28.07 18.38
N ASP A 118 1.31 -28.50 17.59
CA ASP A 118 -0.13 -28.58 17.90
C ASP A 118 -0.77 -27.43 18.72
N VAL A 119 -1.51 -26.55 18.03
CA VAL A 119 -2.58 -25.75 18.65
C VAL A 119 -3.82 -25.79 17.76
N SER A 120 -4.57 -26.88 17.90
CA SER A 120 -5.95 -26.98 17.44
C SER A 120 -6.91 -26.64 18.59
N SER A 121 -7.24 -25.36 18.78
CA SER A 121 -8.54 -24.94 19.36
C SER A 121 -8.68 -23.43 19.41
N PHE A 122 -9.43 -22.84 18.48
CA PHE A 122 -10.11 -21.57 18.73
C PHE A 122 -11.62 -21.86 18.82
N THR A 123 -12.13 -21.83 20.04
CA THR A 123 -13.57 -21.86 20.32
C THR A 123 -14.21 -20.58 19.79
N LYS A 124 -15.18 -20.72 18.87
CA LYS A 124 -16.06 -19.64 18.41
C LYS A 124 -16.82 -19.06 19.62
N SER A 125 -16.40 -17.88 20.06
CA SER A 125 -17.16 -17.07 21.01
C SER A 125 -18.40 -16.51 20.31
N THR A 126 -19.57 -17.06 20.65
CA THR A 126 -20.88 -16.57 20.22
C THR A 126 -21.36 -15.54 21.24
N VAL A 127 -20.78 -14.34 21.18
CA VAL A 127 -21.36 -13.19 21.88
C VAL A 127 -22.50 -12.65 21.01
N PRO A 128 -23.74 -12.54 21.51
CA PRO A 128 -24.83 -11.94 20.76
C PRO A 128 -24.50 -10.47 20.47
N ALA A 129 -24.45 -10.11 19.19
CA ALA A 129 -24.18 -8.75 18.74
C ALA A 129 -25.17 -7.78 19.41
N LYS A 130 -24.67 -6.85 20.22
CA LYS A 130 -25.47 -5.71 20.70
C LYS A 130 -26.00 -4.99 19.47
N ARG A 131 -27.30 -4.66 19.46
CA ARG A 131 -27.90 -3.90 18.36
C ARG A 131 -27.06 -2.63 18.15
N PRO A 132 -26.47 -2.43 16.95
CA PRO A 132 -25.66 -1.25 16.71
C PRO A 132 -26.48 0.01 16.96
N ARG A 133 -25.83 1.04 17.53
CA ARG A 133 -26.44 2.37 17.64
C ARG A 133 -26.92 2.78 16.25
N THR A 134 -28.20 3.08 16.14
CA THR A 134 -28.84 3.51 14.89
C THR A 134 -28.15 4.76 14.37
N TYR A 135 -27.52 4.64 13.21
CA TYR A 135 -27.10 5.78 12.41
C TYR A 135 -28.26 6.18 11.50
N ASP A 136 -28.28 7.44 11.04
CA ASP A 136 -29.25 7.89 10.05
C ASP A 136 -29.04 7.11 8.77
N ARG A 137 -29.94 6.16 8.52
CA ARG A 137 -29.99 5.34 7.32
C ARG A 137 -31.34 5.49 6.64
N GLU A 138 -31.28 5.62 5.33
CA GLU A 138 -32.44 5.54 4.46
C GLU A 138 -32.24 4.30 3.59
N SER A 139 -32.99 3.23 3.86
CA SER A 139 -32.93 2.03 3.04
C SER A 139 -33.42 2.37 1.62
N LEU A 140 -32.72 1.85 0.62
CA LEU A 140 -33.09 2.07 -0.76
C LEU A 140 -34.40 1.37 -1.10
N ALA A 141 -35.15 1.93 -2.06
CA ALA A 141 -36.33 1.28 -2.60
C ALA A 141 -35.94 -0.07 -3.23
N GLU A 142 -36.78 -1.08 -3.10
CA GLU A 142 -36.48 -2.44 -3.61
C GLU A 142 -36.25 -2.50 -5.12
N SER A 143 -36.78 -1.53 -5.86
CA SER A 143 -36.63 -1.33 -7.30
C SER A 143 -35.32 -0.67 -7.69
N ASP A 144 -34.53 -0.16 -6.73
CA ASP A 144 -33.23 0.43 -7.01
C ASP A 144 -32.28 -0.66 -7.54
N TYR A 145 -31.55 -0.34 -8.61
CA TYR A 145 -30.68 -1.30 -9.28
C TYR A 145 -29.52 -1.76 -8.37
N LEU A 146 -29.11 -0.94 -7.39
CA LEU A 146 -28.11 -1.35 -6.40
C LEU A 146 -28.64 -2.43 -5.45
N CYS A 147 -29.93 -2.40 -5.13
CA CYS A 147 -30.57 -3.49 -4.38
C CYS A 147 -30.62 -4.79 -5.19
N SER A 148 -30.93 -4.70 -6.49
CA SER A 148 -30.88 -5.85 -7.39
C SER A 148 -29.47 -6.45 -7.49
N LEU A 149 -28.45 -5.59 -7.63
CA LEU A 149 -27.05 -5.99 -7.63
C LEU A 149 -26.63 -6.67 -6.32
N TRP A 150 -27.06 -6.11 -5.17
CA TRP A 150 -26.80 -6.73 -3.88
C TRP A 150 -27.41 -8.14 -3.80
N ARG A 151 -28.67 -8.32 -4.21
CA ARG A 151 -29.31 -9.66 -4.23
C ARG A 151 -28.58 -10.65 -5.13
N GLU A 152 -28.06 -10.17 -6.26
CA GLU A 152 -27.39 -11.01 -7.26
C GLU A 152 -25.97 -11.39 -6.85
N TRP A 153 -25.26 -10.55 -6.09
CA TRP A 153 -23.83 -10.73 -5.82
C TRP A 153 -23.50 -11.03 -4.37
N TRP A 154 -24.37 -10.68 -3.42
CA TRP A 154 -24.14 -10.94 -2.00
C TRP A 154 -24.12 -12.44 -1.72
N ASP A 155 -23.08 -12.91 -1.03
CA ASP A 155 -22.84 -14.34 -0.75
C ASP A 155 -22.61 -15.23 -1.97
N ILE A 156 -22.39 -14.63 -3.14
CA ILE A 156 -22.10 -15.38 -4.35
C ILE A 156 -20.64 -15.06 -4.69
N PRO A 157 -19.67 -15.85 -4.17
CA PRO A 157 -18.26 -15.58 -4.40
C PRO A 157 -17.93 -15.63 -5.90
N LEU A 158 -16.91 -14.89 -6.31
CA LEU A 158 -16.35 -15.06 -7.65
C LEU A 158 -15.73 -16.47 -7.77
N SER A 159 -15.76 -17.05 -8.96
CA SER A 159 -15.07 -18.32 -9.25
C SER A 159 -13.58 -18.20 -8.93
N ALA A 160 -12.95 -19.33 -8.59
CA ALA A 160 -11.55 -19.38 -8.15
C ALA A 160 -10.57 -18.78 -9.18
N GLU A 161 -10.92 -18.81 -10.47
CA GLU A 161 -10.13 -18.21 -11.56
C GLU A 161 -10.04 -16.68 -11.46
N PHE A 162 -10.99 -16.03 -10.79
CA PHE A 162 -11.04 -14.58 -10.59
C PHE A 162 -10.45 -14.14 -9.25
N THR A 163 -10.11 -15.07 -8.36
CA THR A 163 -9.64 -14.77 -7.00
C THR A 163 -8.26 -15.34 -6.73
N GLY A 164 -7.86 -16.39 -7.43
CA GLY A 164 -6.55 -17.00 -7.32
C GLY A 164 -5.50 -16.20 -8.06
N THR A 165 -4.66 -15.48 -7.33
CA THR A 165 -3.34 -15.13 -7.86
C THR A 165 -2.56 -16.44 -7.98
N ARG A 166 -1.99 -16.70 -9.15
CA ARG A 166 -1.08 -17.82 -9.35
C ARG A 166 0.23 -17.48 -8.64
N THR A 167 0.20 -17.43 -7.31
CA THR A 167 1.39 -17.17 -6.50
C THR A 167 2.26 -18.40 -6.59
N ASP A 168 3.33 -18.28 -7.35
CA ASP A 168 4.53 -19.12 -7.33
C ASP A 168 5.26 -19.05 -5.96
N GLY A 169 4.52 -18.88 -4.86
CA GLY A 169 5.03 -18.77 -3.50
C GLY A 169 5.77 -17.47 -3.19
N ARG A 170 5.99 -16.58 -4.17
CA ARG A 170 6.63 -15.30 -3.91
C ARG A 170 5.67 -14.38 -3.15
N PRO A 171 6.08 -13.86 -1.98
CA PRO A 171 5.36 -12.76 -1.35
C PRO A 171 5.20 -11.64 -2.37
N PHE A 172 4.04 -11.00 -2.32
CA PHE A 172 3.75 -9.85 -3.15
C PHE A 172 4.77 -8.74 -2.83
N ASP A 173 5.80 -8.59 -3.66
CA ASP A 173 6.83 -7.58 -3.49
C ASP A 173 6.15 -6.21 -3.37
N SER A 174 6.39 -5.54 -2.24
CA SER A 174 5.70 -4.31 -1.88
C SER A 174 5.91 -3.24 -2.95
N TYR A 175 4.81 -2.60 -3.39
CA TYR A 175 4.86 -1.37 -4.18
C TYR A 175 5.54 -0.26 -3.34
N SER A 176 6.87 -0.14 -3.40
CA SER A 176 7.54 1.06 -2.90
C SER A 176 7.44 2.16 -3.96
N GLU A 177 7.26 3.42 -3.57
CA GLU A 177 7.31 4.57 -4.50
C GLU A 177 8.65 4.66 -5.26
N THR A 178 9.66 3.87 -4.85
CA THR A 178 11.02 3.84 -5.41
C THR A 178 11.29 2.67 -6.35
N ASP A 179 10.49 1.61 -6.27
CA ASP A 179 10.54 0.52 -7.23
C ASP A 179 9.71 0.97 -8.42
N GLY A 180 10.34 1.05 -9.59
CA GLY A 180 9.65 1.42 -10.83
C GLY A 180 8.42 0.54 -11.08
N PRO A 181 7.60 0.85 -12.11
CA PRO A 181 6.46 0.01 -12.47
C PRO A 181 6.88 -1.46 -12.52
N LEU A 182 6.09 -2.33 -11.88
CA LEU A 182 6.31 -3.78 -11.93
C LEU A 182 6.63 -4.17 -13.38
N LYS A 183 7.71 -4.92 -13.59
CA LYS A 183 7.98 -5.51 -14.89
C LYS A 183 6.82 -6.45 -15.17
N VAL A 184 5.87 -5.97 -15.97
CA VAL A 184 4.80 -6.80 -16.49
C VAL A 184 5.48 -7.83 -17.38
N GLU A 185 5.59 -9.06 -16.89
CA GLU A 185 6.03 -10.15 -17.74
C GLU A 185 4.99 -10.32 -18.85
N ASP A 186 5.44 -10.59 -20.07
CA ASP A 186 4.60 -10.76 -21.27
C ASP A 186 3.59 -11.93 -21.18
N GLY A 187 3.31 -12.48 -20.00
CA GLY A 187 2.42 -13.62 -19.76
C GLY A 187 1.32 -13.38 -18.73
N ASP A 188 1.08 -12.13 -18.34
CA ASP A 188 0.22 -11.78 -17.19
C ASP A 188 -1.29 -11.74 -17.50
N VAL A 189 -1.75 -12.71 -18.29
CA VAL A 189 -3.16 -12.93 -18.63
C VAL A 189 -3.68 -14.06 -17.74
N LEU A 190 -4.83 -13.83 -17.10
CA LEU A 190 -5.49 -14.87 -16.32
C LEU A 190 -5.98 -16.00 -17.25
N PRO A 191 -5.84 -17.27 -16.83
CA PRO A 191 -6.37 -18.38 -17.60
C PRO A 191 -7.89 -18.27 -17.76
N GLY A 192 -8.43 -18.69 -18.91
CA GLY A 192 -9.88 -18.82 -19.12
C GLY A 192 -10.61 -17.59 -19.66
N LEU A 193 -9.90 -16.49 -19.98
CA LEU A 193 -10.49 -15.22 -20.43
C LEU A 193 -11.61 -14.75 -19.47
N PRO A 194 -11.27 -14.43 -18.22
CA PRO A 194 -12.26 -14.22 -17.18
C PRO A 194 -13.08 -12.94 -17.44
N PHE A 195 -14.34 -13.09 -17.84
CA PHE A 195 -15.30 -11.99 -17.93
C PHE A 195 -16.28 -12.00 -16.75
N MET A 196 -16.64 -10.83 -16.24
CA MET A 196 -17.67 -10.64 -15.21
C MET A 196 -18.69 -9.58 -15.62
N GLU A 197 -19.91 -9.61 -15.08
CA GLU A 197 -20.89 -8.54 -15.35
C GLU A 197 -20.50 -7.22 -14.66
N HIS A 198 -20.52 -6.11 -15.41
CA HIS A 198 -20.38 -4.76 -14.87
C HIS A 198 -21.61 -4.39 -14.03
N TYR A 199 -21.39 -3.73 -12.89
CA TYR A 199 -22.46 -3.01 -12.21
C TYR A 199 -22.94 -1.82 -13.05
N GLY A 200 -24.14 -1.91 -13.61
CA GLY A 200 -24.72 -0.82 -14.38
C GLY A 200 -25.97 -1.26 -15.12
N PRO A 201 -26.79 -0.32 -15.58
CA PRO A 201 -28.03 -0.64 -16.29
C PRO A 201 -27.79 -1.43 -17.58
N GLU A 202 -26.61 -1.28 -18.21
CA GLU A 202 -26.29 -1.88 -19.50
C GLU A 202 -25.61 -3.27 -19.42
N ARG A 203 -25.47 -3.88 -18.23
CA ARG A 203 -24.92 -5.25 -17.99
C ARG A 203 -23.82 -5.69 -18.99
N LYS A 204 -22.77 -4.88 -19.15
CA LYS A 204 -21.66 -5.19 -20.05
C LYS A 204 -20.75 -6.24 -19.40
N LEU A 205 -20.17 -7.13 -20.19
CA LEU A 205 -19.11 -8.01 -19.73
C LEU A 205 -17.80 -7.21 -19.57
N LEU A 206 -17.13 -7.40 -18.44
CA LEU A 206 -15.86 -6.80 -18.06
C LEU A 206 -14.80 -7.87 -18.05
N TYR A 207 -13.74 -7.67 -18.84
CA TYR A 207 -12.55 -8.47 -18.73
C TYR A 207 -11.84 -8.24 -17.39
N VAL A 208 -11.58 -9.31 -16.65
CA VAL A 208 -10.89 -9.27 -15.35
C VAL A 208 -9.39 -9.41 -15.58
N ARG A 209 -8.66 -8.36 -15.24
CA ARG A 209 -7.19 -8.32 -15.34
C ARG A 209 -6.56 -8.99 -14.13
N ALA A 210 -5.40 -9.64 -14.31
CA ALA A 210 -4.57 -10.09 -13.19
C ALA A 210 -4.20 -8.93 -12.26
N GLU A 211 -4.04 -7.73 -12.82
CA GLU A 211 -3.79 -6.49 -12.09
C GLU A 211 -4.91 -6.18 -11.09
N TYR A 212 -6.16 -6.52 -11.36
CA TYR A 212 -7.26 -6.29 -10.42
C TYR A 212 -7.15 -7.19 -9.19
N LEU A 213 -6.74 -8.46 -9.37
CA LEU A 213 -6.50 -9.38 -8.26
C LEU A 213 -5.36 -8.85 -7.38
N ARG A 214 -4.24 -8.47 -8.02
CA ARG A 214 -3.08 -7.90 -7.33
C ARG A 214 -3.42 -6.65 -6.53
N MET A 215 -4.18 -5.72 -7.12
CA MET A 215 -4.64 -4.52 -6.43
C MET A 215 -5.55 -4.87 -5.25
N TYR A 216 -6.44 -5.84 -5.40
CA TYR A 216 -7.32 -6.29 -4.32
C TYR A 216 -6.53 -6.85 -3.13
N GLU A 217 -5.55 -7.71 -3.39
CA GLU A 217 -4.67 -8.25 -2.35
C GLU A 217 -3.82 -7.15 -1.69
N TYR A 218 -3.29 -6.23 -2.48
CA TYR A 218 -2.55 -5.07 -1.96
C TYR A 218 -3.40 -4.20 -1.04
N ILE A 219 -4.66 -3.92 -1.41
CA ILE A 219 -5.59 -3.17 -0.56
C ILE A 219 -5.84 -3.91 0.76
N ASN A 220 -6.09 -5.23 0.71
CA ASN A 220 -6.25 -6.04 1.92
C ASN A 220 -5.00 -6.00 2.80
N TYR A 221 -3.81 -6.13 2.21
CA TYR A 221 -2.54 -6.01 2.92
C TYR A 221 -2.42 -4.65 3.63
N CYS A 222 -2.60 -3.54 2.91
CA CYS A 222 -2.53 -2.19 3.49
C CYS A 222 -3.54 -1.98 4.63
N ILE A 223 -4.75 -2.55 4.51
CA ILE A 223 -5.78 -2.47 5.56
C ILE A 223 -5.43 -3.37 6.76
N GLY A 224 -4.86 -4.54 6.50
CA GLY A 224 -4.36 -5.48 7.50
C GLY A 224 -3.30 -4.87 8.41
N LEU A 225 -2.40 -4.05 7.88
CA LEU A 225 -1.35 -3.38 8.66
C LEU A 225 -1.89 -2.59 9.88
N ARG A 226 -3.08 -2.00 9.78
CA ARG A 226 -3.72 -1.34 10.94
C ARG A 226 -4.27 -2.36 11.94
N ARG A 227 -4.94 -3.41 11.45
CA ARG A 227 -5.51 -4.45 12.30
C ARG A 227 -4.42 -5.13 13.12
N ASP A 228 -3.24 -5.29 12.52
CA ASP A 228 -2.09 -5.95 13.10
C ASP A 228 -1.24 -4.97 13.95
N GLY A 229 -1.70 -3.72 14.14
CA GLY A 229 -1.06 -2.72 14.99
C GLY A 229 0.20 -2.07 14.41
N ILE A 230 0.58 -2.41 13.17
CA ILE A 230 1.79 -1.90 12.50
C ILE A 230 1.66 -0.41 12.19
N THR A 231 0.45 0.06 11.84
CA THR A 231 0.19 1.48 11.62
C THR A 231 -0.78 2.07 12.64
N ALA A 232 -0.39 3.18 13.25
CA ALA A 232 -1.21 3.91 14.22
C ALA A 232 -2.47 4.54 13.62
N SER A 233 -2.44 4.90 12.33
CA SER A 233 -3.54 5.62 11.67
C SER A 233 -4.27 4.77 10.64
N SER A 234 -5.47 5.21 10.27
CA SER A 234 -6.31 4.45 9.32
C SER A 234 -5.74 4.54 7.91
N PRO A 235 -5.63 3.42 7.19
CA PRO A 235 -5.12 3.44 5.84
C PRO A 235 -6.09 4.17 4.91
N ALA A 236 -5.54 4.82 3.90
CA ALA A 236 -6.24 5.25 2.69
C ALA A 236 -5.41 4.78 1.50
N VAL A 237 -6.02 4.01 0.59
CA VAL A 237 -5.35 3.45 -0.57
C VAL A 237 -5.74 4.27 -1.80
N ILE A 238 -4.75 4.71 -2.57
CA ILE A 238 -4.93 5.47 -3.80
C ILE A 238 -4.55 4.56 -4.96
N ILE A 239 -5.51 4.28 -5.84
CA ILE A 239 -5.28 3.52 -7.06
C ILE A 239 -5.20 4.50 -8.21
N THR A 240 -4.02 4.57 -8.83
CA THR A 240 -3.71 5.51 -9.89
C THR A 240 -3.12 4.82 -11.11
N GLY A 241 -2.85 5.56 -12.18
CA GLY A 241 -2.36 5.03 -13.45
C GLY A 241 -2.87 5.84 -14.64
N GLN A 242 -2.32 5.60 -15.83
CA GLN A 242 -2.65 6.37 -17.03
C GLN A 242 -4.17 6.39 -17.32
N PRO A 243 -4.71 7.43 -17.97
CA PRO A 243 -6.09 7.42 -18.46
C PRO A 243 -6.37 6.17 -19.30
N GLY A 244 -7.57 5.58 -19.17
CA GLY A 244 -7.96 4.41 -19.97
C GLY A 244 -7.44 3.04 -19.51
N VAL A 245 -6.56 2.94 -18.50
CA VAL A 245 -6.00 1.65 -18.02
C VAL A 245 -7.00 0.74 -17.27
N GLY A 246 -8.28 1.09 -17.23
CA GLY A 246 -9.32 0.26 -16.60
C GLY A 246 -9.45 0.39 -15.07
N LYS A 247 -9.10 1.54 -14.48
CA LYS A 247 -9.21 1.74 -13.02
C LYS A 247 -10.66 1.70 -12.51
N THR A 248 -11.58 2.39 -13.17
CA THR A 248 -13.03 2.38 -12.83
C THR A 248 -13.62 0.98 -12.99
N VAL A 249 -13.19 0.23 -14.01
CA VAL A 249 -13.52 -1.19 -14.20
C VAL A 249 -13.00 -2.02 -13.02
N GLY A 250 -11.76 -1.76 -12.58
CA GLY A 250 -11.19 -2.37 -11.36
C GLY A 250 -12.05 -2.14 -10.11
N SER A 251 -12.63 -0.94 -9.94
CA SER A 251 -13.61 -0.65 -8.86
C SER A 251 -14.78 -1.63 -8.86
N SER A 252 -15.28 -1.96 -10.05
CA SER A 252 -16.38 -2.92 -10.26
C SER A 252 -16.01 -4.31 -9.82
N TYR A 253 -14.80 -4.74 -10.17
CA TYR A 253 -14.26 -6.00 -9.70
C TYR A 253 -14.14 -6.02 -8.16
N PHE A 254 -13.62 -4.95 -7.54
CA PHE A 254 -13.48 -4.87 -6.08
C PHE A 254 -14.84 -4.96 -5.38
N LEU A 255 -15.84 -4.21 -5.87
CA LEU A 255 -17.19 -4.24 -5.33
C LEU A 255 -17.77 -5.65 -5.44
N ARG A 256 -17.78 -6.23 -6.65
CA ARG A 256 -18.31 -7.58 -6.91
C ARG A 256 -17.68 -8.63 -6.00
N ARG A 257 -16.35 -8.59 -5.84
CA ARG A 257 -15.60 -9.52 -4.99
C ARG A 257 -15.97 -9.35 -3.52
N ARG A 258 -15.99 -8.11 -3.01
CA ARG A 258 -16.37 -7.82 -1.61
C ARG A 258 -17.78 -8.29 -1.27
N LEU A 259 -18.75 -8.08 -2.16
CA LEU A 259 -20.13 -8.53 -1.94
C LEU A 259 -20.23 -10.07 -1.93
N GLY A 260 -19.52 -10.74 -2.83
CA GLY A 260 -19.44 -12.20 -2.84
C GLY A 260 -18.81 -12.77 -1.57
N GLU A 261 -17.88 -12.03 -0.95
CA GLU A 261 -17.26 -12.36 0.33
C GLU A 261 -18.08 -11.92 1.56
N LYS A 262 -19.31 -11.39 1.36
CA LYS A 262 -20.19 -10.83 2.42
C LYS A 262 -19.52 -9.73 3.26
N LYS A 263 -18.62 -8.97 2.65
CA LYS A 263 -17.87 -7.93 3.37
C LYS A 263 -18.52 -6.56 3.18
N PRO A 264 -18.74 -5.80 4.27
CA PRO A 264 -19.44 -4.52 4.20
C PRO A 264 -18.65 -3.54 3.34
N THR A 265 -19.31 -2.92 2.37
CA THR A 265 -18.64 -2.09 1.37
C THR A 265 -19.50 -0.88 1.06
N MET A 266 -18.87 0.28 0.94
CA MET A 266 -19.51 1.55 0.65
C MET A 266 -19.06 2.02 -0.74
N LEU A 267 -20.00 2.47 -1.55
CA LEU A 267 -19.76 3.05 -2.86
C LEU A 267 -20.19 4.52 -2.85
N LEU A 268 -19.32 5.43 -3.27
CA LEU A 268 -19.72 6.81 -3.58
C LEU A 268 -20.14 6.88 -5.04
N GLN A 269 -21.39 7.27 -5.30
CA GLN A 269 -21.90 7.46 -6.65
C GLN A 269 -22.84 8.68 -6.68
N GLY A 270 -22.63 9.59 -7.64
CA GLY A 270 -23.44 10.80 -7.76
C GLY A 270 -23.44 11.67 -6.49
N GLY A 271 -22.36 11.61 -5.69
CA GLY A 271 -22.24 12.30 -4.42
C GLY A 271 -22.99 11.67 -3.23
N ILE A 272 -23.60 10.49 -3.43
CA ILE A 272 -24.33 9.72 -2.42
C ILE A 272 -23.52 8.49 -2.02
N TYR A 273 -23.48 8.19 -0.71
CA TYR A 273 -22.85 6.99 -0.19
C TYR A 273 -23.88 5.85 -0.08
N HIS A 274 -23.57 4.73 -0.71
CA HIS A 274 -24.37 3.51 -0.66
C HIS A 274 -23.60 2.44 0.10
N LEU A 275 -24.12 2.02 1.25
CA LEU A 275 -23.50 1.01 2.11
C LEU A 275 -24.19 -0.33 1.88
N PHE A 276 -23.43 -1.29 1.34
CA PHE A 276 -23.81 -2.68 1.17
C PHE A 276 -23.43 -3.47 2.43
N HIS A 277 -24.37 -4.24 2.97
CA HIS A 277 -24.15 -5.11 4.13
C HIS A 277 -25.14 -6.28 4.13
N ASP A 278 -25.15 -7.06 5.21
CA ASP A 278 -25.93 -8.30 5.37
C ASP A 278 -27.45 -8.16 5.22
N MET A 279 -28.02 -6.97 5.46
CA MET A 279 -29.46 -6.73 5.40
C MET A 279 -29.90 -6.01 4.13
N GLY A 280 -28.97 -5.58 3.26
CA GLY A 280 -29.31 -4.86 2.04
C GLY A 280 -28.35 -3.71 1.74
N VAL A 281 -28.92 -2.65 1.16
CA VAL A 281 -28.20 -1.44 0.76
C VAL A 281 -28.88 -0.22 1.36
N ASP A 282 -28.12 0.54 2.16
CA ASP A 282 -28.57 1.77 2.79
C ASP A 282 -27.91 3.00 2.16
N ARG A 283 -28.64 4.11 2.04
CA ARG A 283 -28.04 5.43 1.82
C ARG A 283 -27.48 5.95 3.13
N VAL A 284 -26.26 6.47 3.08
CA VAL A 284 -25.56 7.02 4.25
C VAL A 284 -25.39 8.53 4.09
N ALA A 285 -25.98 9.28 5.02
CA ALA A 285 -25.85 10.73 5.06
C ALA A 285 -24.40 11.16 5.36
N LYS A 286 -23.97 12.28 4.78
CA LYS A 286 -22.68 12.92 5.13
C LYS A 286 -22.68 13.26 6.61
N GLY A 287 -21.64 12.88 7.34
CA GLY A 287 -21.54 13.10 8.80
C GLY A 287 -22.18 12.01 9.65
N SER A 288 -22.71 10.94 9.04
CA SER A 288 -23.16 9.74 9.74
C SER A 288 -22.07 9.14 10.63
N SER A 289 -22.48 8.52 11.74
CA SER A 289 -21.58 7.86 12.68
C SER A 289 -20.83 6.67 12.07
N VAL A 290 -21.30 6.12 10.94
CA VAL A 290 -20.60 5.08 10.16
C VAL A 290 -19.18 5.51 9.79
N PHE A 291 -18.95 6.80 9.56
CA PHE A 291 -17.62 7.32 9.25
C PHE A 291 -16.69 7.38 10.48
N THR A 292 -17.22 7.26 11.70
CA THR A 292 -16.48 7.42 12.96
C THR A 292 -15.99 6.09 13.52
N ASN A 293 -14.98 6.14 14.38
CA ASN A 293 -14.46 4.97 15.10
C ASN A 293 -15.45 4.32 16.09
N LYS A 294 -16.60 4.97 16.34
CA LYS A 294 -17.63 4.52 17.27
C LYS A 294 -18.65 3.59 16.62
N PHE A 295 -18.50 3.28 15.33
CA PHE A 295 -19.41 2.40 14.63
C PHE A 295 -19.16 0.94 15.01
N GLU A 296 -20.05 0.36 15.81
CA GLU A 296 -19.95 -1.02 16.33
C GLU A 296 -20.74 -2.05 15.50
N GLY A 297 -21.10 -1.74 14.25
CA GLY A 297 -22.01 -2.60 13.46
C GLY A 297 -21.35 -3.67 12.60
N PHE A 298 -20.04 -3.60 12.37
CA PHE A 298 -19.33 -4.50 11.45
C PHE A 298 -18.11 -5.14 12.11
N SER A 299 -17.78 -6.37 11.70
CA SER A 299 -16.56 -7.06 12.12
C SER A 299 -15.28 -6.39 11.62
N GLU A 300 -15.38 -5.59 10.55
CA GLU A 300 -14.30 -4.77 10.01
C GLU A 300 -14.85 -3.44 9.47
N PRO A 301 -14.05 -2.36 9.47
CA PRO A 301 -14.45 -1.10 8.84
C PRO A 301 -14.68 -1.30 7.33
N PRO A 302 -15.83 -0.86 6.78
CA PRO A 302 -16.13 -1.06 5.37
C PRO A 302 -15.13 -0.36 4.46
N TRP A 303 -14.87 -0.98 3.32
CA TRP A 303 -14.19 -0.32 2.21
C TRP A 303 -15.07 0.80 1.68
N CYS A 304 -14.51 1.97 1.39
CA CYS A 304 -15.24 3.05 0.74
C CYS A 304 -14.61 3.31 -0.63
N LEU A 305 -15.24 2.76 -1.68
CA LEU A 305 -14.83 2.93 -3.07
C LEU A 305 -15.25 4.32 -3.55
N ILE A 306 -14.27 5.09 -4.02
CA ILE A 306 -14.45 6.49 -4.43
C ILE A 306 -13.77 6.65 -5.79
N ASP A 307 -14.55 6.86 -6.85
CA ASP A 307 -13.99 7.23 -8.16
C ASP A 307 -13.87 8.75 -8.26
N SER A 308 -12.77 9.23 -8.85
CA SER A 308 -12.58 10.64 -9.17
C SER A 308 -13.61 11.20 -10.15
N ALA A 309 -14.35 10.35 -10.88
CA ALA A 309 -15.52 10.79 -11.65
C ALA A 309 -16.64 11.33 -10.74
N ASP A 310 -16.84 10.72 -9.57
CA ASP A 310 -17.84 11.12 -8.57
C ASP A 310 -17.30 12.12 -7.54
N ALA A 311 -15.98 12.18 -7.38
CA ALA A 311 -15.28 13.08 -6.45
C ALA A 311 -14.04 13.73 -7.10
N PRO A 312 -14.21 14.65 -8.08
CA PRO A 312 -13.10 15.20 -8.88
C PRO A 312 -12.10 16.02 -8.06
N ASP A 313 -12.54 16.59 -6.93
CA ASP A 313 -11.73 17.41 -6.04
C ASP A 313 -10.89 16.60 -5.03
N GLY A 314 -10.95 15.27 -5.11
CA GLY A 314 -10.26 14.37 -4.18
C GLY A 314 -11.20 13.65 -3.22
N ILE A 315 -10.61 13.01 -2.22
CA ILE A 315 -11.39 12.23 -1.25
C ILE A 315 -12.24 13.16 -0.39
N PRO A 316 -13.57 12.94 -0.29
CA PRO A 316 -14.44 13.80 0.49
C PRO A 316 -14.04 13.88 1.96
N ARG A 317 -14.12 15.09 2.54
CA ARG A 317 -13.78 15.34 3.96
C ARG A 317 -14.61 14.50 4.94
N SER A 318 -15.82 14.10 4.57
CA SER A 318 -16.68 13.18 5.33
C SER A 318 -16.06 11.81 5.54
N VAL A 319 -15.03 11.45 4.78
CA VAL A 319 -14.37 10.15 4.82
C VAL A 319 -12.98 10.23 5.47
N VAL A 320 -12.30 11.38 5.37
CA VAL A 320 -10.89 11.55 5.78
C VAL A 320 -10.67 12.56 6.91
N GLY A 321 -11.74 13.09 7.51
CA GLY A 321 -11.64 13.98 8.67
C GLY A 321 -10.97 13.33 9.88
N ILE A 322 -10.46 14.16 10.79
CA ILE A 322 -9.86 13.70 12.06
C ILE A 322 -10.91 12.91 12.85
N GLY A 323 -10.52 11.74 13.37
CA GLY A 323 -11.43 10.83 14.11
C GLY A 323 -12.36 10.00 13.22
N LEU A 324 -12.36 10.21 11.90
CA LEU A 324 -13.17 9.46 10.95
C LEU A 324 -12.41 8.22 10.48
N SER A 325 -12.32 7.21 11.34
CA SER A 325 -11.64 5.93 11.03
C SER A 325 -12.58 4.74 10.88
N GLY A 326 -13.89 5.01 10.79
CA GLY A 326 -14.94 4.00 10.64
C GLY A 326 -15.00 3.36 9.25
N VAL A 327 -14.26 3.91 8.27
CA VAL A 327 -14.17 3.36 6.90
C VAL A 327 -12.73 3.37 6.38
N ASN A 328 -12.44 2.51 5.42
CA ASN A 328 -11.17 2.42 4.69
C ASN A 328 -11.32 2.98 3.26
N PRO A 329 -10.87 4.20 2.97
CA PRO A 329 -11.06 4.86 1.69
C PRO A 329 -10.15 4.25 0.63
N ILE A 330 -10.73 3.93 -0.52
CA ILE A 330 -10.04 3.45 -1.71
C ILE A 330 -10.38 4.43 -2.83
N TYR A 331 -9.43 5.31 -3.14
CA TYR A 331 -9.63 6.40 -4.09
C TYR A 331 -9.02 6.07 -5.43
N ILE A 332 -9.86 6.01 -6.45
CA ILE A 332 -9.48 5.70 -7.82
C ILE A 332 -9.40 7.00 -8.60
N SER A 333 -8.19 7.37 -9.07
CA SER A 333 -7.98 8.64 -9.76
C SER A 333 -6.89 8.55 -10.83
N SER A 334 -6.86 9.54 -11.73
CA SER A 334 -5.71 9.81 -12.60
C SER A 334 -4.48 10.25 -11.79
N PRO A 335 -3.24 10.22 -12.35
CA PRO A 335 -1.98 10.46 -11.64
C PRO A 335 -1.75 11.95 -11.36
N ASN A 336 -2.66 12.56 -10.59
CA ASN A 336 -2.57 13.94 -10.15
C ASN A 336 -2.52 14.00 -8.61
N ASN A 337 -1.31 14.10 -8.07
CA ASN A 337 -1.05 14.11 -6.63
C ASN A 337 -1.80 15.22 -5.87
N SER A 338 -2.17 16.32 -6.54
CA SER A 338 -2.91 17.41 -5.88
C SER A 338 -4.24 16.93 -5.30
N ARG A 339 -4.88 15.94 -5.92
CA ARG A 339 -6.19 15.37 -5.52
C ARG A 339 -6.17 14.60 -4.21
N TRP A 340 -5.01 14.13 -3.77
CA TRP A 340 -4.87 13.37 -2.52
C TRP A 340 -3.72 13.86 -1.65
N SER A 341 -3.14 15.01 -2.00
CA SER A 341 -2.04 15.64 -1.26
C SER A 341 -2.40 15.88 0.20
N LYS A 342 -3.67 16.13 0.53
CA LYS A 342 -4.16 16.46 1.88
C LYS A 342 -4.36 15.25 2.81
N LEU A 343 -4.17 14.02 2.34
CA LEU A 343 -4.41 12.80 3.13
C LEU A 343 -3.44 12.59 4.30
N HIS A 344 -2.20 13.07 4.17
CA HIS A 344 -1.13 12.81 5.14
C HIS A 344 -1.42 13.34 6.55
N GLN A 345 -2.43 14.21 6.70
CA GLN A 345 -2.76 14.84 7.97
C GLN A 345 -3.60 13.95 8.91
N SER A 346 -4.27 12.92 8.38
CA SER A 346 -5.22 12.12 9.18
C SER A 346 -5.12 10.61 8.96
N ARG A 347 -4.43 10.17 7.90
CA ARG A 347 -4.41 8.77 7.46
C ARG A 347 -3.06 8.37 6.89
N THR A 348 -2.74 7.09 7.01
CA THR A 348 -1.57 6.48 6.36
C THR A 348 -1.91 6.29 4.90
N LYS A 349 -1.18 6.98 4.02
CA LYS A 349 -1.42 6.97 2.58
C LYS A 349 -0.64 5.83 1.93
N TYR A 350 -1.34 4.97 1.20
CA TYR A 350 -0.76 3.97 0.30
C TYR A 350 -1.11 4.32 -1.13
N VAL A 351 -0.16 4.21 -2.05
CA VAL A 351 -0.40 4.46 -3.48
C VAL A 351 -0.09 3.16 -4.23
N ALA A 352 -1.01 2.76 -5.10
CA ALA A 352 -0.89 1.64 -6.00
C ALA A 352 -1.04 2.15 -7.43
N ILE A 353 -0.09 1.85 -8.30
CA ILE A 353 -0.11 2.27 -9.70
C ILE A 353 -0.52 1.09 -10.55
N MET A 354 -1.67 1.21 -11.20
CA MET A 354 -2.20 0.23 -12.16
C MET A 354 -1.41 0.28 -13.46
N ASN A 355 -0.87 -0.86 -13.83
CA ASN A 355 -0.13 -1.02 -15.07
C ASN A 355 -1.03 -0.77 -16.31
N PRO A 356 -0.46 -0.22 -17.41
CA PRO A 356 -1.14 -0.17 -18.69
C PRO A 356 -1.61 -1.55 -19.15
N TRP A 357 -2.53 -1.55 -20.12
CA TRP A 357 -2.93 -2.79 -20.81
C TRP A 357 -1.74 -3.38 -21.56
N THR A 358 -1.54 -4.68 -21.46
CA THR A 358 -0.62 -5.41 -22.34
C THR A 358 -1.27 -5.65 -23.70
N GLU A 359 -0.46 -5.89 -24.73
CA GLU A 359 -0.99 -6.26 -26.06
C GLU A 359 -1.88 -7.50 -25.99
N LYS A 360 -1.52 -8.48 -25.15
CA LYS A 360 -2.31 -9.70 -24.95
C LYS A 360 -3.65 -9.42 -24.30
N GLU A 361 -3.71 -8.53 -23.31
CA GLU A 361 -4.99 -8.13 -22.72
C GLU A 361 -5.86 -7.39 -23.73
N LEU A 362 -5.28 -6.53 -24.59
CA LEU A 362 -6.02 -5.78 -25.62
C LEU A 362 -6.57 -6.65 -26.75
N VAL A 363 -5.95 -7.79 -27.04
CA VAL A 363 -6.48 -8.74 -28.03
C VAL A 363 -7.69 -9.51 -27.49
N VAL A 364 -7.78 -9.66 -26.17
CA VAL A 364 -8.85 -10.41 -25.49
C VAL A 364 -10.03 -9.52 -25.12
N ALA A 365 -9.75 -8.32 -24.62
CA ALA A 365 -10.74 -7.33 -24.17
C ALA A 365 -11.49 -6.70 -25.35
#